data_AF-Q4PJ24-F1
#
_entry.id   AF-Q4PJ24-F1
#
_cell.length_a   1.000
_cell.length_b   1.000
_cell.length_c   1.000
_cell.angle_alpha   90.00
_cell.angle_beta   90.00
_cell.angle_gamma   90.00
#
_symmetry.space_group_name_H-M   'P 1'
#
loop_
_entity.id
_entity.type
_entity.pdbx_description
1 polymer ?
#
loop_
_entity_poly.entity_id
_entity_poly.type
_entity_poly.pdbx_seq_one_letter_code
_entity_poly.pdbx_strand_id
1 'polypeptide(L)'
;MSSETGKILTTDGIPLEVSLKKAERKNKIKAFLLVAPLLLFLLITYIFPIGDMLMRSVDDKMVTEMLPKTYKSMEKWDGKELPPEEVFESFYLDFQKLVEEKRDGKLSTQLNYTKNGFKSILKKLRRKAKNFEEGNYKEQIMAVHQRWADVEYWRAIQRRAPAYTSQKYLKGIDMYKNEEGNIVNVEEDRRIHRILWLRTLEIAFFVTLLCFLMAYPIAHLLATLPMKYSNLLMICVLLPFWTSLLVRTASWMILLQQQGVVNDFFVMIGLVADDNSCLLY
;
A
#
# COMPACT_ATOMS: atom_id res chain seq x y z
N MET A 1 51.29 3.08 40.85
CA MET A 1 52.20 2.13 40.18
C MET A 1 51.44 1.53 39.02
N SER A 2 51.77 1.97 37.80
CA SER A 2 51.12 1.55 36.56
C SER A 2 51.55 0.12 36.25
N SER A 3 50.63 -0.85 36.35
CA SER A 3 50.88 -2.23 35.92
C SER A 3 51.08 -2.25 34.40
N GLU A 4 52.33 -2.23 33.96
CA GLU A 4 52.72 -2.59 32.60
C GLU A 4 52.32 -4.04 32.35
N THR A 5 51.14 -4.23 31.76
CA THR A 5 50.72 -5.53 31.25
C THR A 5 51.57 -5.78 30.01
N GLY A 6 52.62 -6.59 30.15
CA GLY A 6 53.56 -6.92 29.08
C GLY A 6 52.79 -7.35 27.83
N LYS A 7 52.96 -6.62 26.73
CA LYS A 7 52.32 -6.93 25.45
C LYS A 7 52.76 -8.31 25.02
N ILE A 8 51.84 -9.28 25.07
CA ILE A 8 52.08 -10.63 24.57
C ILE A 8 52.22 -10.52 23.04
N LEU A 9 53.41 -10.86 22.52
CA LEU A 9 53.74 -10.80 21.11
C LEU A 9 53.56 -12.19 20.48
N THR A 10 53.16 -12.23 19.20
CA THR A 10 53.19 -13.47 18.42
C THR A 10 54.63 -13.86 18.06
N THR A 11 54.84 -15.08 17.55
CA THR A 11 56.15 -15.59 17.10
C THR A 11 56.88 -14.69 16.09
N ASP A 12 56.16 -13.75 15.47
CA ASP A 12 56.65 -12.83 14.44
C ASP A 12 56.87 -11.39 14.99
N GLY A 13 56.81 -11.18 16.31
CA GLY A 13 57.06 -9.88 16.95
C GLY A 13 55.93 -8.86 16.84
N ILE A 14 54.73 -9.30 16.44
CA ILE A 14 53.56 -8.44 16.26
C ILE A 14 52.68 -8.52 17.53
N PRO A 15 52.11 -7.40 18.03
CA PRO A 15 51.16 -7.45 19.14
C PRO A 15 49.98 -8.39 18.84
N LEU A 16 49.73 -9.35 19.75
CA LEU A 16 48.70 -10.40 19.60
C LEU A 16 47.32 -9.82 19.26
N GLU A 17 46.98 -8.67 19.83
CA GLU A 17 45.72 -7.96 19.61
C GLU A 17 45.52 -7.55 18.14
N VAL A 18 46.60 -7.17 17.44
CA VAL A 18 46.56 -6.74 16.03
C VAL A 18 46.42 -7.96 15.11
N SER A 19 47.13 -9.06 15.39
CA SER A 19 46.97 -10.30 14.65
C SER A 19 45.59 -10.92 14.84
N LEU A 20 45.03 -10.84 16.05
CA LEU A 20 43.72 -11.39 16.39
C LEU A 20 42.59 -10.59 15.72
N LYS A 21 42.64 -9.24 15.74
CA LYS A 21 41.71 -8.39 14.98
C LYS A 21 41.78 -8.64 13.47
N LYS A 22 42.97 -8.89 12.90
CA LYS A 22 43.14 -9.21 11.47
C LYS A 22 42.56 -10.57 11.12
N ALA A 23 42.75 -11.57 11.98
CA ALA A 23 42.15 -12.90 11.84
C ALA A 23 40.62 -12.87 11.99
N GLU A 24 40.11 -12.16 12.99
CA GLU A 24 38.66 -11.95 13.20
C GLU A 24 37.99 -11.27 12.00
N ARG A 25 38.61 -10.24 11.42
CA ARG A 25 38.06 -9.56 10.24
C ARG A 25 37.98 -10.51 9.04
N LYS A 26 39.00 -11.36 8.82
CA LYS A 26 38.97 -12.39 7.77
C LYS A 26 37.86 -13.42 8.03
N ASN A 27 37.69 -13.86 9.27
CA ASN A 27 36.64 -14.82 9.63
C ASN A 27 35.24 -14.22 9.50
N LYS A 28 35.03 -12.96 9.92
CA LYS A 28 33.77 -12.23 9.72
C LYS A 28 33.45 -12.04 8.24
N ILE A 29 34.44 -11.71 7.40
CA ILE A 29 34.25 -11.60 5.95
C ILE A 29 33.90 -12.96 5.32
N LYS A 30 34.57 -14.06 5.73
CA LYS A 30 34.22 -15.41 5.26
C LYS A 30 32.81 -15.83 5.69
N ALA A 31 32.45 -15.61 6.95
CA ALA A 31 31.11 -15.89 7.46
C ALA A 31 30.05 -15.06 6.72
N PHE A 32 30.33 -13.77 6.48
CA PHE A 32 29.45 -12.90 5.70
C PHE A 32 29.34 -13.38 4.24
N LEU A 33 30.44 -13.78 3.60
CA LEU A 33 30.43 -14.33 2.23
C LEU A 33 29.63 -15.63 2.11
N LEU A 34 29.62 -16.49 3.15
CA LEU A 34 28.76 -17.68 3.16
C LEU A 34 27.27 -17.33 3.21
N VAL A 35 26.90 -16.27 3.95
CA VAL A 35 25.50 -15.84 4.11
C VAL A 35 25.06 -14.85 3.03
N ALA A 36 26.01 -14.19 2.35
CA ALA A 36 25.76 -13.16 1.35
C ALA A 36 24.83 -13.62 0.21
N PRO A 37 24.96 -14.84 -0.37
CA PRO A 37 24.04 -15.30 -1.42
C PRO A 37 22.59 -15.37 -0.95
N LEU A 38 22.36 -15.85 0.28
CA LEU A 38 21.02 -15.92 0.87
C LEU A 38 20.46 -14.52 1.15
N LEU A 39 21.29 -13.62 1.69
CA LEU A 39 20.91 -12.24 1.97
C LEU A 39 20.57 -11.48 0.67
N LEU A 40 21.38 -11.67 -0.37
CA LEU A 40 21.19 -11.07 -1.69
C LEU A 40 19.93 -11.62 -2.35
N PHE A 41 19.68 -12.94 -2.24
CA PHE A 41 18.41 -13.54 -2.66
C PHE A 41 17.21 -12.89 -1.96
N LEU A 42 17.24 -12.71 -0.63
CA LEU A 42 16.17 -12.05 0.12
C LEU A 42 15.98 -10.60 -0.34
N LEU A 43 17.08 -9.85 -0.52
CA LEU A 43 17.03 -8.47 -1.00
C LEU A 43 16.36 -8.37 -2.38
N ILE A 44 16.74 -9.23 -3.33
CA ILE A 44 16.21 -9.22 -4.69
C ILE A 44 14.77 -9.70 -4.75
N THR A 45 14.40 -10.71 -3.97
CA THR A 45 13.08 -11.35 -4.09
C THR A 45 12.00 -10.70 -3.25
N TYR A 46 12.35 -10.09 -2.11
CA TYR A 46 11.38 -9.46 -1.22
C TYR A 46 11.55 -7.94 -1.19
N ILE A 47 12.75 -7.45 -0.84
CA ILE A 47 12.94 -6.02 -0.57
C ILE A 47 12.82 -5.19 -1.85
N PHE A 48 13.41 -5.65 -2.95
CA PHE A 48 13.37 -4.93 -4.22
C PHE A 48 11.94 -4.84 -4.79
N PRO A 49 11.13 -5.93 -4.90
CA PRO A 49 9.75 -5.82 -5.38
C PRO A 49 8.86 -4.97 -4.47
N ILE A 50 9.06 -5.03 -3.15
CA ILE A 50 8.35 -4.15 -2.22
C ILE A 50 8.71 -2.69 -2.48
N GLY A 51 10.01 -2.38 -2.64
CA GLY A 51 10.48 -1.04 -2.97
C GLY A 51 9.93 -0.53 -4.31
N ASP A 52 9.98 -1.36 -5.35
CA ASP A 52 9.40 -1.04 -6.67
C ASP A 52 7.89 -0.80 -6.58
N MET A 53 7.17 -1.67 -5.86
CA MET A 53 5.73 -1.51 -5.65
C MET A 53 5.39 -0.21 -4.90
N LEU A 54 6.17 0.15 -3.87
CA LEU A 54 6.01 1.41 -3.14
C LEU A 54 6.28 2.62 -4.05
N MET A 55 7.32 2.56 -4.89
CA MET A 55 7.60 3.63 -5.84
C MET A 55 6.50 3.77 -6.91
N ARG A 56 5.94 2.65 -7.40
CA ARG A 56 4.75 2.64 -8.28
C ARG A 56 3.50 3.24 -7.63
N SER A 57 3.45 3.27 -6.29
CA SER A 57 2.38 3.95 -5.55
C SER A 57 2.47 5.47 -5.68
N VAL A 58 3.67 6.03 -5.87
CA VAL A 58 3.88 7.49 -6.06
C VAL A 58 3.94 7.86 -7.55
N ASP A 59 4.44 6.94 -8.36
CA ASP A 59 4.67 7.14 -9.78
C ASP A 59 3.35 7.11 -10.55
N ASP A 60 3.10 8.16 -11.33
CA ASP A 60 1.98 8.25 -12.28
C ASP A 60 2.44 8.63 -13.69
N LYS A 61 3.72 8.36 -13.98
CA LYS A 61 4.33 8.65 -15.29
C LYS A 61 3.66 7.91 -16.42
N MET A 62 2.92 6.84 -16.16
CA MET A 62 2.28 6.04 -17.20
C MET A 62 1.46 6.90 -18.18
N VAL A 63 0.66 7.86 -17.70
CA VAL A 63 -0.10 8.74 -18.61
C VAL A 63 0.80 9.81 -19.22
N THR A 64 1.76 10.33 -18.45
CA THR A 64 2.75 11.33 -18.88
C THR A 64 3.59 10.82 -20.05
N GLU A 65 4.05 9.58 -19.99
CA GLU A 65 4.79 8.87 -21.04
C GLU A 65 3.93 8.53 -22.25
N MET A 66 2.61 8.40 -22.07
CA MET A 66 1.67 8.16 -23.17
C MET A 66 1.37 9.42 -23.98
N LEU A 67 1.41 10.60 -23.36
CA LEU A 67 1.06 11.89 -23.99
C LEU A 67 2.18 12.95 -23.88
N PRO A 68 3.43 12.64 -24.30
CA PRO A 68 4.58 13.52 -24.06
C PRO A 68 4.50 14.87 -24.79
N LYS A 69 3.99 14.91 -26.02
CA LYS A 69 3.83 16.18 -26.77
C LYS A 69 2.68 17.00 -26.20
N THR A 70 1.61 16.33 -25.81
CA THR A 70 0.42 16.95 -25.20
C THR A 70 0.79 17.68 -23.92
N TYR A 71 1.55 17.03 -23.03
CA TYR A 71 1.92 17.68 -21.77
C TYR A 71 2.89 18.84 -21.98
N LYS A 72 3.83 18.72 -22.92
CA LYS A 72 4.74 19.80 -23.28
C LYS A 72 4.01 21.05 -23.83
N SER A 73 2.95 20.86 -24.62
CA SER A 73 2.12 21.99 -25.11
C SER A 73 1.19 22.54 -24.02
N MET A 74 0.70 21.69 -23.11
CA MET A 74 -0.13 22.11 -21.98
C MET A 74 0.59 22.91 -20.91
N GLU A 75 1.93 22.89 -20.84
CA GLU A 75 2.71 23.73 -19.90
C GLU A 75 2.43 25.23 -20.08
N LYS A 76 2.11 25.66 -21.30
CA LYS A 76 1.82 27.05 -21.63
C LYS A 76 0.36 27.45 -21.41
N TRP A 77 -0.51 26.48 -21.14
CA TRP A 77 -1.96 26.70 -21.04
C TRP A 77 -2.39 26.93 -19.58
N ASP A 78 -3.11 28.03 -19.35
CA ASP A 78 -3.52 28.50 -18.02
C ASP A 78 -4.70 27.73 -17.41
N GLY A 79 -5.31 26.83 -18.20
CA GLY A 79 -6.45 26.03 -17.77
C GLY A 79 -7.78 26.78 -17.72
N LYS A 80 -7.86 28.09 -18.00
CA LYS A 80 -9.11 28.85 -17.80
C LYS A 80 -10.10 28.66 -18.94
N GLU A 81 -9.61 28.75 -20.17
CA GLU A 81 -10.41 28.63 -21.39
C GLU A 81 -10.04 27.36 -22.17
N LEU A 82 -10.71 27.12 -23.31
CA LEU A 82 -10.33 26.00 -24.18
C LEU A 82 -8.86 26.14 -24.62
N PRO A 83 -8.11 25.03 -24.65
CA PRO A 83 -6.71 25.10 -25.01
C PRO A 83 -6.48 25.58 -26.46
N PRO A 84 -5.28 26.10 -26.76
CA PRO A 84 -4.93 26.54 -28.11
C PRO A 84 -4.82 25.34 -29.06
N GLU A 85 -4.86 25.62 -30.37
CA GLU A 85 -4.75 24.62 -31.45
C GLU A 85 -3.55 23.67 -31.24
N GLU A 86 -2.40 24.20 -30.81
CA GLU A 86 -1.17 23.44 -30.55
C GLU A 86 -1.36 22.26 -29.59
N VAL A 87 -2.25 22.39 -28.60
CA VAL A 87 -2.53 21.33 -27.61
C VAL A 87 -3.43 20.26 -28.22
N PHE A 88 -4.40 20.64 -29.06
CA PHE A 88 -5.26 19.70 -29.77
C PHE A 88 -4.47 18.88 -30.78
N GLU A 89 -3.58 19.53 -31.53
CA GLU A 89 -2.65 18.89 -32.45
C GLU A 89 -1.73 17.90 -31.71
N SER A 90 -1.08 18.36 -30.65
CA SER A 90 -0.17 17.52 -29.86
C SER A 90 -0.89 16.29 -29.26
N PHE A 91 -2.10 16.50 -28.76
CA PHE A 91 -2.97 15.42 -28.27
C PHE A 91 -3.33 14.41 -29.36
N TYR A 92 -3.70 14.91 -30.54
CA TYR A 92 -4.02 14.06 -31.67
C TYR A 92 -2.84 13.18 -32.07
N LEU A 93 -1.65 13.77 -32.22
CA LEU A 93 -0.44 13.05 -32.63
C LEU A 93 -0.03 11.98 -31.62
N ASP A 94 -0.05 12.28 -30.32
CA ASP A 94 0.22 11.29 -29.28
C ASP A 94 -0.85 10.19 -29.26
N PHE A 95 -2.13 10.56 -29.37
CA PHE A 95 -3.23 9.60 -29.40
C PHE A 95 -3.17 8.67 -30.61
N GLN A 96 -2.84 9.19 -31.79
CA GLN A 96 -2.71 8.40 -33.01
C GLN A 96 -1.59 7.36 -32.88
N LYS A 97 -0.44 7.77 -32.36
CA LYS A 97 0.66 6.85 -32.04
C LYS A 97 0.24 5.74 -31.07
N LEU A 98 -0.52 6.07 -30.03
CA LEU A 98 -1.04 5.06 -29.09
C LEU A 98 -2.04 4.10 -29.74
N VAL A 99 -2.84 4.57 -30.71
CA VAL A 99 -3.76 3.72 -31.47
C VAL A 99 -2.99 2.74 -32.36
N GLU A 100 -1.92 3.19 -33.02
CA GLU A 100 -1.01 2.35 -33.82
C GLU A 100 -0.35 1.27 -32.96
N GLU A 101 0.14 1.65 -31.77
CA GLU A 101 0.73 0.73 -30.79
C GLU A 101 -0.31 -0.14 -30.05
N LYS A 102 -1.62 0.03 -30.30
CA LYS A 102 -2.74 -0.63 -29.59
C LYS A 102 -2.72 -0.41 -28.06
N ARG A 103 -2.20 0.72 -27.60
CA ARG A 103 -2.12 1.13 -26.19
C ARG A 103 -3.18 2.15 -25.78
N ASP A 104 -3.99 2.64 -26.72
CA ASP A 104 -5.07 3.62 -26.52
C ASP A 104 -6.11 3.19 -25.47
N GLY A 105 -6.39 1.89 -25.34
CA GLY A 105 -7.31 1.37 -24.33
C GLY A 105 -6.85 1.62 -22.88
N LYS A 106 -5.53 1.60 -22.64
CA LYS A 106 -4.96 1.89 -21.32
C LYS A 106 -5.11 3.38 -20.99
N LEU A 107 -4.76 4.27 -21.94
CA LEU A 107 -4.97 5.71 -21.80
C LEU A 107 -6.44 6.04 -21.51
N SER A 108 -7.35 5.43 -22.27
CA SER A 108 -8.78 5.61 -22.13
C SER A 108 -9.31 5.22 -20.74
N THR A 109 -8.76 4.16 -20.16
CA THR A 109 -9.10 3.74 -18.79
C THR A 109 -8.54 4.71 -17.76
N GLN A 110 -7.28 5.13 -17.92
CA GLN A 110 -6.62 6.06 -17.00
C GLN A 110 -7.30 7.42 -16.96
N LEU A 111 -7.60 8.01 -18.12
CA LEU A 111 -8.30 9.30 -18.18
C LEU A 111 -9.72 9.19 -17.61
N ASN A 112 -10.40 8.05 -17.80
CA ASN A 112 -11.73 7.84 -17.25
C ASN A 112 -11.76 7.77 -15.71
N TYR A 113 -10.66 7.40 -15.05
CA TYR A 113 -10.56 7.51 -13.59
C TYR A 113 -10.46 8.96 -13.12
N THR A 114 -9.96 9.87 -13.96
CA THR A 114 -9.89 11.30 -13.65
C THR A 114 -11.23 11.99 -13.87
N LYS A 115 -11.89 11.71 -15.00
CA LYS A 115 -13.23 12.24 -15.30
C LYS A 115 -14.06 11.23 -16.07
N ASN A 116 -15.30 11.01 -15.62
CA ASN A 116 -16.18 10.04 -16.27
C ASN A 116 -16.47 10.44 -17.73
N GLY A 117 -16.46 9.45 -18.62
CA GLY A 117 -16.87 9.61 -20.01
C GLY A 117 -15.74 9.63 -21.03
N PHE A 118 -14.48 9.66 -20.62
CA PHE A 118 -13.32 9.57 -21.52
C PHE A 118 -13.36 8.31 -22.40
N LYS A 119 -13.79 7.17 -21.84
CA LYS A 119 -13.92 5.92 -22.60
C LYS A 119 -14.79 6.06 -23.86
N SER A 120 -15.89 6.81 -23.76
CA SER A 120 -16.82 7.01 -24.87
C SER A 120 -16.26 7.97 -25.91
N ILE A 121 -15.73 9.12 -25.48
CA ILE A 121 -15.28 10.17 -26.39
C ILE A 121 -14.01 9.76 -27.14
N LEU A 122 -13.08 9.05 -26.49
CA LEU A 122 -11.86 8.54 -27.13
C LEU A 122 -12.16 7.40 -28.11
N LYS A 123 -13.13 6.54 -27.79
CA LYS A 123 -13.61 5.51 -28.72
C LYS A 123 -14.22 6.13 -29.98
N LYS A 124 -14.98 7.22 -29.84
CA LYS A 124 -15.53 7.97 -30.98
C LYS A 124 -14.42 8.70 -31.76
N LEU A 125 -13.47 9.31 -31.05
CA LEU A 125 -12.32 9.99 -31.65
C LEU A 125 -11.50 9.01 -32.49
N ARG A 126 -11.13 7.84 -31.96
CA ARG A 126 -10.42 6.80 -32.71
C ARG A 126 -11.12 6.40 -34.02
N ARG A 127 -12.45 6.37 -34.02
CA ARG A 127 -13.23 6.01 -35.22
C ARG A 127 -13.21 7.10 -36.28
N LYS A 128 -13.38 8.36 -35.87
CA LYS A 128 -13.44 9.53 -36.79
C LYS A 128 -12.07 10.05 -37.20
N ALA A 129 -11.05 9.86 -36.37
CA ALA A 129 -9.66 10.29 -36.59
C ALA A 129 -9.06 9.76 -37.91
N LYS A 130 -9.55 8.63 -38.42
CA LYS A 130 -9.11 8.07 -39.71
C LYS A 130 -9.37 8.99 -40.90
N ASN A 131 -10.32 9.91 -40.77
CA ASN A 131 -10.76 10.80 -41.84
C ASN A 131 -10.38 12.26 -41.53
N PHE A 132 -9.42 12.50 -40.63
CA PHE A 132 -9.01 13.85 -40.31
C PHE A 132 -8.10 14.40 -41.40
N GLU A 133 -8.31 15.66 -41.75
CA GLU A 133 -7.43 16.41 -42.64
C GLU A 133 -6.27 17.01 -41.83
N GLU A 134 -5.14 17.27 -42.48
CA GLU A 134 -3.99 17.91 -41.82
C GLU A 134 -4.32 19.37 -41.46
N GLY A 135 -4.16 19.72 -40.18
CA GLY A 135 -4.45 21.05 -39.64
C GLY A 135 -5.89 21.22 -39.15
N ASN A 136 -6.13 22.27 -38.34
CA ASN A 136 -7.43 22.55 -37.72
C ASN A 136 -7.97 21.38 -36.86
N TYR A 137 -7.08 20.77 -36.09
CA TYR A 137 -7.39 19.66 -35.20
C TYR A 137 -8.37 20.06 -34.09
N LYS A 138 -8.38 21.31 -33.64
CA LYS A 138 -9.34 21.78 -32.62
C LYS A 138 -10.78 21.65 -33.09
N GLU A 139 -11.11 22.19 -34.25
CA GLU A 139 -12.48 22.12 -34.78
C GLU A 139 -12.86 20.67 -35.10
N GLN A 140 -11.96 19.91 -35.72
CA GLN A 140 -12.19 18.51 -36.07
C GLN A 140 -12.45 17.63 -34.82
N ILE A 141 -11.67 17.78 -33.75
CA ILE A 141 -11.85 17.05 -32.50
C ILE A 141 -13.14 17.49 -31.79
N MET A 142 -13.43 18.79 -31.75
CA MET A 142 -14.66 19.31 -31.17
C MET A 142 -15.91 18.78 -31.90
N ALA A 143 -15.85 18.64 -33.22
CA ALA A 143 -16.92 18.06 -34.04
C ALA A 143 -17.16 16.55 -33.78
N VAL A 144 -16.22 15.84 -33.14
CA VAL A 144 -16.42 14.44 -32.76
C VAL A 144 -17.43 14.30 -31.62
N HIS A 145 -17.36 15.19 -30.62
CA HIS A 145 -18.20 15.11 -29.43
C HIS A 145 -18.26 16.42 -28.66
N GLN A 146 -19.46 16.79 -28.18
CA GLN A 146 -19.70 17.99 -27.34
C GLN A 146 -18.81 18.13 -26.09
N ARG A 147 -18.22 17.03 -25.61
CA ARG A 147 -17.38 17.01 -24.40
C ARG A 147 -15.96 17.50 -24.66
N TRP A 148 -15.52 17.52 -25.92
CA TRP A 148 -14.24 18.12 -26.29
C TRP A 148 -14.28 19.65 -26.27
N ALA A 149 -15.49 20.23 -26.31
CA ALA A 149 -15.73 21.66 -26.11
C ALA A 149 -15.84 22.05 -24.63
N ASP A 150 -15.79 21.09 -23.70
CA ASP A 150 -15.79 21.35 -22.26
C ASP A 150 -14.35 21.42 -21.74
N VAL A 151 -13.98 22.59 -21.21
CA VAL A 151 -12.66 22.91 -20.65
C VAL A 151 -12.27 21.92 -19.55
N GLU A 152 -13.23 21.38 -18.80
CA GLU A 152 -12.96 20.45 -17.71
C GLU A 152 -12.38 19.12 -18.19
N TYR A 153 -12.66 18.68 -19.42
CA TYR A 153 -12.01 17.48 -19.97
C TYR A 153 -10.52 17.73 -20.23
N TRP A 154 -10.16 18.92 -20.70
CA TRP A 154 -8.77 19.31 -20.90
C TRP A 154 -8.04 19.51 -19.58
N ARG A 155 -8.69 20.13 -18.58
CA ARG A 155 -8.17 20.20 -17.19
C ARG A 155 -7.95 18.81 -16.61
N ALA A 156 -8.85 17.86 -16.86
CA ALA A 156 -8.69 16.49 -16.40
C ALA A 156 -7.46 15.80 -17.01
N ILE A 157 -7.11 16.10 -18.27
CA ILE A 157 -5.84 15.64 -18.87
C ILE A 157 -4.67 16.36 -18.18
N GLN A 158 -4.70 17.68 -18.05
CA GLN A 158 -3.63 18.48 -17.42
C GLN A 158 -3.36 18.09 -15.95
N ARG A 159 -4.39 17.76 -15.16
CA ARG A 159 -4.24 17.26 -13.78
C ARG A 159 -3.42 15.97 -13.68
N ARG A 160 -3.27 15.25 -14.80
CA ARG A 160 -2.49 14.01 -14.92
C ARG A 160 -1.06 14.25 -15.45
N ALA A 161 -0.72 15.49 -15.79
CA ALA A 161 0.62 15.91 -16.23
C ALA A 161 1.74 15.71 -15.18
N PRO A 162 1.51 15.86 -13.85
CA PRO A 162 2.58 15.65 -12.89
C PRO A 162 2.99 14.18 -12.88
N ALA A 163 4.25 13.90 -13.24
CA ALA A 163 4.87 12.58 -13.19
C ALA A 163 4.81 11.93 -11.79
N TYR A 164 4.75 12.76 -10.74
CA TYR A 164 4.67 12.34 -9.35
C TYR A 164 3.43 12.94 -8.68
N THR A 165 2.63 12.10 -8.02
CA THR A 165 1.43 12.57 -7.32
C THR A 165 1.37 12.08 -5.88
N SER A 166 1.18 13.01 -4.94
CA SER A 166 0.87 12.68 -3.54
C SER A 166 -0.60 12.36 -3.32
N GLN A 167 -1.45 12.50 -4.35
CA GLN A 167 -2.91 12.35 -4.23
C GLN A 167 -3.32 10.92 -3.84
N LYS A 168 -2.55 9.89 -4.25
CA LYS A 168 -2.81 8.51 -3.87
C LYS A 168 -2.66 8.29 -2.35
N TYR A 169 -1.69 8.95 -1.71
CA TYR A 169 -1.51 8.91 -0.25
C TYR A 169 -2.59 9.69 0.49
N LEU A 170 -2.95 10.87 -0.02
CA LEU A 170 -4.05 11.66 0.55
C LEU A 170 -5.35 10.84 0.58
N LYS A 171 -5.66 10.12 -0.50
CA LYS A 171 -6.84 9.22 -0.53
C LYS A 171 -6.79 8.14 0.56
N GLY A 172 -5.61 7.62 0.88
CA GLY A 172 -5.42 6.60 1.92
C GLY A 172 -5.72 7.09 3.34
N ILE A 173 -5.74 8.41 3.56
CA ILE A 173 -6.08 9.05 4.85
C ILE A 173 -7.42 9.81 4.81
N ASP A 174 -8.25 9.49 3.81
CA ASP A 174 -9.54 10.13 3.52
C ASP A 174 -9.43 11.64 3.23
N MET A 175 -8.41 12.04 2.48
CA MET A 175 -8.21 13.41 1.99
C MET A 175 -8.09 13.46 0.47
N TYR A 176 -8.45 14.59 -0.13
CA TYR A 176 -8.26 14.84 -1.56
C TYR A 176 -7.90 16.30 -1.82
N LYS A 177 -7.31 16.58 -2.98
CA LYS A 177 -7.12 17.97 -3.43
C LYS A 177 -8.36 18.41 -4.20
N ASN A 178 -8.95 19.54 -3.80
CA ASN A 178 -10.08 20.14 -4.50
C ASN A 178 -9.63 20.82 -5.80
N GLU A 179 -10.56 21.43 -6.53
CA GLU A 179 -10.31 22.10 -7.82
C GLU A 179 -9.36 23.31 -7.71
N GLU A 180 -9.24 23.89 -6.51
CA GLU A 180 -8.36 25.01 -6.18
C GLU A 180 -6.97 24.57 -5.70
N GLY A 181 -6.73 23.26 -5.58
CA GLY A 181 -5.47 22.70 -5.09
C GLY A 181 -5.35 22.61 -3.57
N ASN A 182 -6.38 23.02 -2.82
CA ASN A 182 -6.45 22.92 -1.37
C ASN A 182 -6.69 21.45 -0.94
N ILE A 183 -6.03 21.03 0.14
CA ILE A 183 -6.21 19.68 0.70
C ILE A 183 -7.44 19.72 1.61
N VAL A 184 -8.49 18.98 1.22
CA VAL A 184 -9.75 18.90 1.95
C VAL A 184 -10.00 17.46 2.42
N ASN A 185 -10.70 17.33 3.54
CA ASN A 185 -11.14 16.03 4.03
C ASN A 185 -12.34 15.56 3.19
N VAL A 186 -12.43 14.25 2.97
CA VAL A 186 -13.62 13.60 2.41
C VAL A 186 -14.82 13.84 3.36
N GLU A 187 -16.05 13.84 2.86
CA GLU A 187 -17.26 13.93 3.69
C GLU A 187 -17.32 12.79 4.72
N GLU A 188 -17.87 13.05 5.91
CA GLU A 188 -17.82 12.13 7.05
C GLU A 188 -18.47 10.77 6.79
N ASP A 189 -19.53 10.74 5.99
CA ASP A 189 -20.23 9.54 5.52
C ASP A 189 -19.35 8.61 4.66
N ARG A 190 -18.30 9.15 4.03
CA ARG A 190 -17.40 8.42 3.13
C ARG A 190 -16.00 8.18 3.71
N ARG A 191 -15.71 8.66 4.92
CA ARG A 191 -14.42 8.44 5.60
C ARG A 191 -14.33 7.03 6.17
N ILE A 192 -13.86 6.08 5.37
CA ILE A 192 -13.77 4.68 5.79
C ILE A 192 -12.34 4.34 6.23
N HIS A 193 -11.32 4.85 5.55
CA HIS A 193 -9.97 4.36 5.72
C HIS A 193 -9.42 4.71 7.12
N ARG A 194 -9.53 5.97 7.54
CA ARG A 194 -9.01 6.44 8.83
C ARG A 194 -9.65 5.71 10.00
N ILE A 195 -10.97 5.47 9.93
CA ILE A 195 -11.71 4.77 10.97
C ILE A 195 -11.23 3.32 11.09
N LEU A 196 -11.04 2.63 9.97
CA LEU A 196 -10.53 1.26 9.95
C LEU A 196 -9.10 1.15 10.49
N TRP A 197 -8.21 2.08 10.12
CA TRP A 197 -6.84 2.13 10.63
C TRP A 197 -6.82 2.29 12.15
N LEU A 198 -7.56 3.26 12.69
CA LEU A 198 -7.62 3.51 14.12
C LEU A 198 -8.22 2.32 14.88
N ARG A 199 -9.32 1.74 14.39
CA ARG A 199 -9.92 0.54 14.99
C ARG A 199 -8.96 -0.64 15.02
N THR A 200 -8.20 -0.86 13.94
CA THR A 200 -7.24 -1.96 13.87
C THR A 200 -6.09 -1.77 14.86
N LEU A 201 -5.57 -0.54 14.96
CA LEU A 201 -4.54 -0.19 15.94
C LEU A 201 -5.03 -0.33 17.38
N GLU A 202 -6.26 0.11 17.65
CA GLU A 202 -6.90 -0.03 18.95
C GLU A 202 -7.02 -1.51 19.36
N ILE A 203 -7.57 -2.36 18.49
CA ILE A 203 -7.67 -3.81 18.73
C ILE A 203 -6.29 -4.42 18.95
N ALA A 204 -5.31 -4.12 18.10
CA ALA A 204 -3.95 -4.65 18.23
C ALA A 204 -3.28 -4.21 19.55
N PHE A 205 -3.51 -2.97 19.98
CA PHE A 205 -3.00 -2.45 21.24
C PHE A 205 -3.59 -3.19 22.44
N PHE A 206 -4.91 -3.31 22.50
CA PHE A 206 -5.59 -4.03 23.59
C PHE A 206 -5.23 -5.51 23.63
N VAL A 207 -5.19 -6.18 22.47
CA VAL A 207 -4.76 -7.59 22.39
C VAL A 207 -3.33 -7.74 22.91
N THR A 208 -2.41 -6.87 22.49
CA THR A 208 -1.01 -6.90 22.95
C THR A 208 -0.92 -6.72 24.47
N LEU A 209 -1.65 -5.75 25.02
CA LEU A 209 -1.66 -5.48 26.45
C LEU A 209 -2.23 -6.66 27.25
N LEU A 210 -3.38 -7.21 26.84
CA LEU A 210 -4.00 -8.36 27.48
C LEU A 210 -3.12 -9.61 27.37
N CYS A 211 -2.52 -9.87 26.20
CA CYS A 211 -1.58 -10.96 26.03
C CYS A 211 -0.38 -10.81 26.98
N PHE A 212 0.18 -9.61 27.13
CA PHE A 212 1.30 -9.39 28.05
C PHE A 212 0.88 -9.61 29.52
N LEU A 213 -0.26 -9.05 29.92
CA LEU A 213 -0.80 -9.19 31.28
C LEU A 213 -1.10 -10.65 31.65
N MET A 214 -1.59 -11.45 30.70
CA MET A 214 -1.88 -12.87 30.92
C MET A 214 -0.65 -13.76 30.76
N ALA A 215 0.24 -13.47 29.81
CA ALA A 215 1.42 -14.30 29.54
C ALA A 215 2.48 -14.16 30.62
N TYR A 216 2.67 -12.97 31.20
CA TYR A 216 3.65 -12.72 32.25
C TYR A 216 3.48 -13.64 33.49
N PRO A 217 2.29 -13.75 34.12
CA PRO A 217 2.10 -14.64 35.26
C PRO A 217 2.25 -16.11 34.87
N ILE A 218 1.81 -16.52 33.67
CA ILE A 218 1.97 -17.89 33.18
C ILE A 218 3.46 -18.22 33.01
N ALA A 219 4.25 -17.33 32.41
CA ALA A 219 5.69 -17.51 32.23
C ALA A 219 6.43 -17.57 33.58
N HIS A 220 6.07 -16.69 34.52
CA HIS A 220 6.63 -16.71 35.87
C HIS A 220 6.28 -18.02 36.62
N LEU A 221 5.04 -18.50 36.48
CA LEU A 221 4.60 -19.76 37.08
C LEU A 221 5.36 -20.96 36.47
N LEU A 222 5.57 -20.95 35.15
CA LEU A 222 6.27 -22.00 34.44
C LEU A 222 7.76 -22.08 34.83
N ALA A 223 8.36 -20.93 35.16
CA ALA A 223 9.75 -20.83 35.65
C ALA A 223 9.93 -21.24 37.13
N THR A 224 8.87 -21.19 37.93
CA THR A 224 8.93 -21.45 39.39
C THR A 224 8.40 -22.84 39.80
N LEU A 225 7.63 -23.52 38.95
CA LEU A 225 7.03 -24.82 39.23
C LEU A 225 7.99 -26.02 39.06
N PRO A 226 7.70 -27.16 39.74
CA PRO A 226 8.38 -28.44 39.49
C PRO A 226 8.22 -28.91 38.04
N MET A 227 9.27 -29.56 37.52
CA MET A 227 9.42 -29.94 36.10
C MET A 227 8.20 -30.69 35.50
N LYS A 228 7.50 -31.51 36.30
CA LYS A 228 6.30 -32.25 35.85
C LYS A 228 5.12 -31.34 35.49
N TYR A 229 4.83 -30.33 36.32
CA TYR A 229 3.72 -29.40 36.10
C TYR A 229 4.06 -28.36 35.02
N SER A 230 5.33 -27.92 34.96
CA SER A 230 5.84 -27.03 33.92
C SER A 230 5.69 -27.64 32.51
N ASN A 231 6.03 -28.93 32.34
CA ASN A 231 5.83 -29.64 31.07
C ASN A 231 4.35 -29.75 30.68
N LEU A 232 3.43 -29.98 31.63
CA LEU A 232 1.99 -30.03 31.34
C LEU A 232 1.47 -28.66 30.89
N LEU A 233 1.82 -27.58 31.59
CA LEU A 233 1.47 -26.21 31.24
C LEU A 233 1.97 -25.83 29.84
N MET A 234 3.21 -26.20 29.50
CA MET A 234 3.77 -25.97 28.18
C MET A 234 2.99 -26.70 27.07
N ILE A 235 2.54 -27.94 27.31
CA ILE A 235 1.65 -28.65 26.38
C ILE A 235 0.32 -27.92 26.23
N CYS A 236 -0.30 -27.47 27.32
CA CYS A 236 -1.57 -26.73 27.29
C CYS A 236 -1.47 -25.43 26.48
N VAL A 237 -0.34 -24.72 26.55
CA VAL A 237 -0.10 -23.48 25.79
C VAL A 237 0.17 -23.76 24.31
N LEU A 238 0.82 -24.87 23.98
CA LEU A 238 1.11 -25.25 22.60
C LEU A 238 -0.09 -25.87 21.89
N LEU A 239 -1.01 -26.52 22.59
CA LEU A 239 -2.22 -27.12 22.03
C LEU A 239 -3.01 -26.17 21.10
N PRO A 240 -3.35 -24.92 21.49
CA PRO A 240 -4.08 -24.00 20.62
C PRO A 240 -3.29 -23.56 19.37
N PHE A 241 -1.95 -23.65 19.39
CA PHE A 241 -1.13 -23.39 18.20
C PHE A 241 -1.32 -24.46 17.12
N TRP A 242 -1.57 -25.71 17.52
CA TRP A 242 -1.79 -26.84 16.60
C TRP A 242 -3.23 -26.87 16.06
N THR A 243 -4.13 -26.08 16.63
CA THR A 243 -5.51 -25.96 16.15
C THR A 243 -5.63 -24.90 15.05
N SER A 244 -6.21 -25.30 13.92
CA SER A 244 -6.46 -24.41 12.77
C SER A 244 -7.22 -23.16 13.20
N LEU A 245 -6.74 -21.99 12.74
CA LEU A 245 -7.39 -20.71 13.03
C LEU A 245 -8.86 -20.71 12.57
N LEU A 246 -9.16 -21.35 11.44
CA LEU A 246 -10.52 -21.45 10.89
C LEU A 246 -11.49 -22.16 11.83
N VAL A 247 -11.06 -23.31 12.38
CA VAL A 247 -11.87 -24.09 13.33
C VAL A 247 -12.12 -23.26 14.58
N ARG A 248 -11.07 -22.62 15.13
CA ARG A 248 -11.21 -21.73 16.29
C ARG A 248 -12.20 -20.59 16.02
N THR A 249 -12.08 -19.89 14.90
CA THR A 249 -12.99 -18.79 14.55
C THR A 249 -14.43 -19.26 14.35
N ALA A 250 -14.65 -20.42 13.73
CA ALA A 250 -15.98 -20.98 13.54
C ALA A 250 -16.60 -21.45 14.86
N SER A 251 -15.81 -22.10 15.74
CA SER A 251 -16.27 -22.50 17.06
C SER A 251 -16.68 -21.30 17.91
N TRP A 252 -15.89 -20.22 17.94
CA TRP A 252 -16.28 -18.99 18.64
C TRP A 252 -17.53 -18.36 18.06
N MET A 253 -17.67 -18.33 16.73
CA MET A 253 -18.86 -17.80 16.06
C MET A 253 -20.12 -18.58 16.43
N ILE A 254 -20.05 -19.92 16.45
CA ILE A 254 -21.17 -20.79 16.84
C ILE A 254 -21.50 -20.64 18.33
N LEU A 255 -20.49 -20.60 19.20
CA LEU A 255 -20.68 -20.44 20.64
C LEU A 255 -21.32 -19.11 21.02
N LEU A 256 -20.94 -18.03 20.32
CA LEU A 256 -21.43 -16.67 20.54
C LEU A 256 -22.65 -16.31 19.67
N GLN A 257 -23.17 -17.26 18.89
CA GLN A 257 -24.39 -17.04 18.13
C GLN A 257 -25.57 -16.83 19.10
N GLN A 258 -26.64 -16.16 18.63
CA GLN A 258 -27.82 -15.84 19.46
C GLN A 258 -28.49 -17.07 20.12
N GLN A 259 -28.42 -18.24 19.48
CA GLN A 259 -28.90 -19.53 20.03
C GLN A 259 -27.74 -20.42 20.50
N GLY A 260 -26.59 -19.82 20.78
CA GLY A 260 -25.38 -20.51 21.19
C GLY A 260 -25.39 -20.84 22.68
N VAL A 261 -24.64 -21.87 23.04
CA VAL A 261 -24.50 -22.38 24.42
C VAL A 261 -24.09 -21.29 25.42
N VAL A 262 -23.34 -20.28 24.97
CA VAL A 262 -22.91 -19.17 25.82
C VAL A 262 -24.08 -18.27 26.20
N ASN A 263 -24.99 -17.99 25.27
CA ASN A 263 -26.19 -17.19 25.55
C ASN A 263 -27.11 -17.91 26.54
N ASP A 264 -27.35 -19.20 26.32
CA ASP A 264 -28.15 -20.05 27.21
C ASP A 264 -27.57 -20.09 28.64
N PHE A 265 -26.23 -20.12 28.75
CA PHE A 265 -25.54 -20.06 30.04
C PHE A 265 -25.71 -18.70 30.75
N PHE A 266 -25.67 -17.58 30.01
CA PHE A 266 -25.89 -16.24 30.57
C PHE A 266 -27.34 -16.00 31.02
N VAL A 267 -28.32 -16.57 30.30
CA VAL A 267 -29.73 -16.59 30.72
C VAL A 267 -29.90 -17.43 31.99
N MET A 268 -29.26 -18.62 32.05
CA MET A 268 -29.32 -19.50 33.23
C MET A 268 -28.76 -18.85 34.50
N ILE A 269 -27.73 -18.02 34.38
CA ILE A 269 -27.09 -17.35 35.52
C ILE A 269 -27.80 -16.03 35.92
N GLY A 270 -28.89 -15.67 35.22
CA GLY A 270 -29.73 -14.51 35.52
C GLY A 270 -29.08 -13.16 35.15
N LEU A 271 -28.00 -13.16 34.37
CA LEU A 271 -27.36 -11.93 33.87
C LEU A 271 -28.09 -11.34 32.66
N VAL A 272 -28.94 -12.13 32.00
CA VAL A 272 -29.75 -11.73 30.84
C VAL A 272 -31.19 -12.16 31.09
N ALA A 273 -32.13 -11.22 31.00
CA ALA A 273 -33.56 -11.50 31.15
C ALA A 273 -34.06 -12.36 29.99
N ASP A 274 -34.95 -13.29 30.30
CA ASP A 274 -35.57 -14.32 29.44
C ASP A 274 -36.51 -13.73 28.35
N ASP A 275 -36.28 -12.49 27.93
CA ASP A 275 -37.04 -11.87 26.85
C ASP A 275 -36.30 -12.07 25.54
N ASN A 276 -36.94 -12.91 24.73
CA ASN A 276 -36.58 -13.34 23.40
C ASN A 276 -36.63 -12.18 22.37
N SER A 277 -36.24 -10.96 22.73
CA SER A 277 -36.27 -9.76 21.90
C SER A 277 -35.37 -8.66 22.48
N CYS A 278 -34.47 -8.13 21.65
CA CYS A 278 -33.57 -6.99 21.87
C CYS A 278 -32.28 -7.29 22.66
N LEU A 279 -31.06 -7.03 22.17
CA LEU A 279 -30.59 -6.07 21.17
C LEU A 279 -29.29 -6.61 20.56
N LEU A 280 -29.24 -6.71 19.22
CA LEU A 280 -28.11 -6.36 18.34
C LEU A 280 -28.41 -6.94 16.95
N TYR A 281 -29.15 -6.14 16.16
CA TYR A 281 -28.80 -5.96 14.77
C TYR A 281 -27.48 -5.17 14.70
#